data_AF-A0A958MAT8-F1
#
_entry.id   AF-A0A958MAT8-F1
#
_cell.length_a   1.000
_cell.length_b   1.000
_cell.length_c   1.000
_cell.angle_alpha   90.00
_cell.angle_beta   90.00
_cell.angle_gamma   90.00
#
_symmetry.space_group_name_H-M   'P 1'
#
loop_
_entity.id
_entity.type
_entity.pdbx_description
1 polymer ?
#
loop_
_entity_poly.entity_id
_entity_poly.type
_entity_poly.pdbx_seq_one_letter_code
_entity_poly.pdbx_strand_id
1 'polypeptide(L)' 'MTKFPVVSLAFVFITIFICEAPAQTITRGPYLQLGTDTSIIIRWRTDLATDSKVWFGASIGALNQTVT' A
#
# COMPACT_ATOMS: atom_id res chain seq x y z
N MET A 1 33.27 -11.44 34.91
CA MET A 1 32.26 -10.37 34.93
C MET A 1 31.73 -10.13 33.52
N THR A 2 30.79 -10.95 33.03
CA THR A 2 30.17 -10.80 31.70
C THR A 2 28.91 -9.93 31.82
N LYS A 3 29.09 -8.60 31.78
CA LYS A 3 27.97 -7.62 31.81
C LYS A 3 27.38 -7.37 30.41
N PHE A 4 26.94 -8.40 29.68
CA PHE A 4 26.64 -8.23 28.24
C PHE A 4 25.36 -8.84 27.58
N PRO A 5 24.30 -9.31 28.27
CA PRO A 5 23.09 -9.69 27.52
C PRO A 5 21.94 -8.65 27.58
N VAL A 6 21.72 -7.97 28.70
CA VAL A 6 20.46 -7.20 28.91
C VAL A 6 20.38 -5.93 28.06
N VAL A 7 21.49 -5.19 27.91
CA VAL A 7 21.50 -3.96 27.10
C VAL A 7 21.35 -4.27 25.60
N SER A 8 22.05 -5.30 25.10
CA SER A 8 21.88 -5.75 23.70
C SER A 8 20.49 -6.31 23.45
N LEU A 9 19.90 -7.05 24.39
CA LEU A 9 18.55 -7.59 24.25
C LEU A 9 17.50 -6.48 24.25
N ALA A 10 17.64 -5.49 25.13
CA ALA A 10 16.77 -4.30 25.15
C ALA A 10 16.90 -3.46 23.87
N PHE A 11 18.13 -3.32 23.33
CA PHE A 11 18.38 -2.62 22.08
C PHE A 11 17.72 -3.32 20.88
N VAL A 12 17.85 -4.65 20.79
CA VAL A 12 17.16 -5.46 19.77
C VAL A 12 15.63 -5.36 19.92
N PHE A 13 15.12 -5.40 21.16
CA PHE A 13 13.68 -5.23 21.43
C PHE A 13 13.17 -3.85 20.99
N ILE A 14 13.94 -2.78 21.23
CA ILE A 14 13.62 -1.40 20.83
C ILE A 14 13.64 -1.26 19.31
N THR A 15 14.63 -1.82 18.61
CA THR A 15 14.74 -1.71 17.15
C THR A 15 13.62 -2.48 16.43
N ILE A 16 13.16 -3.60 16.98
CA ILE A 16 12.01 -4.35 16.43
C ILE A 16 10.69 -3.59 16.63
N PHE A 17 10.53 -2.88 17.76
CA PHE A 17 9.32 -2.10 18.05
C PHE A 17 9.14 -0.84 17.20
N ILE A 18 10.21 -0.30 16.58
CA ILE A 18 10.16 0.95 15.78
C ILE A 18 10.24 0.65 14.26
N CYS A 19 10.18 -0.63 13.86
CA CYS A 19 10.20 -1.00 12.45
C CYS A 19 8.82 -0.82 11.82
N GLU A 20 8.46 0.42 11.45
CA GLU A 20 7.30 0.69 10.61
C GLU A 20 7.70 0.49 9.13
N ALA A 21 7.05 -0.44 8.44
CA ALA A 21 7.25 -0.60 7.00
C ALA A 21 6.68 0.62 6.29
N PRO A 22 7.48 1.41 5.54
CA PRO A 22 6.95 2.55 4.81
C PRO A 22 5.93 2.09 3.76
N ALA A 23 4.69 2.54 3.91
CA ALA A 23 3.61 2.36 2.96
C ALA A 23 2.96 3.71 2.67
N GLN A 24 2.46 3.88 1.45
CA GLN A 24 1.76 5.10 1.06
C GLN A 24 0.33 5.09 1.59
N THR A 25 -0.10 6.21 2.15
CA THR A 25 -1.47 6.39 2.65
C THR A 25 -2.38 6.85 1.53
N ILE A 26 -3.53 6.21 1.36
CA ILE A 26 -4.59 6.70 0.47
C ILE A 26 -5.26 7.92 1.12
N THR A 27 -4.87 9.12 0.70
CA THR A 27 -5.46 10.39 1.17
C THR A 27 -6.83 10.65 0.54
N ARG A 28 -7.13 10.03 -0.60
CA ARG A 28 -8.47 9.99 -1.18
C ARG A 28 -8.72 8.66 -1.89
N GLY A 29 -9.80 7.98 -1.48
CA GLY A 29 -10.20 6.68 -2.02
C GLY A 29 -10.51 6.69 -3.52
N PRO A 30 -10.54 5.50 -4.17
CA PRO A 30 -10.89 5.36 -5.58
C PRO A 30 -12.28 5.93 -5.90
N TYR A 31 -12.36 6.70 -6.98
CA TYR A 31 -13.61 7.25 -7.48
C TYR A 31 -13.63 7.26 -9.00
N LEU A 32 -14.84 7.20 -9.55
CA LEU A 32 -15.09 7.35 -10.97
C LEU A 32 -15.13 8.84 -11.30
N GLN A 33 -14.33 9.28 -12.26
CA GLN A 33 -14.31 10.69 -12.66
C GLN A 33 -15.13 10.97 -13.92
N LEU A 34 -14.96 10.15 -14.96
CA LEU A 34 -15.67 10.32 -16.23
C LEU A 34 -15.86 8.96 -16.90
N GLY A 35 -17.12 8.60 -17.14
CA GLY A 35 -17.51 7.42 -17.91
C GLY A 35 -17.96 7.80 -19.31
N THR A 36 -17.63 6.96 -20.27
CA THR A 36 -18.24 6.90 -21.60
C THR A 36 -18.88 5.52 -21.78
N ASP A 37 -19.53 5.29 -22.91
CA ASP A 37 -20.14 3.98 -23.21
C ASP A 37 -19.11 2.84 -23.25
N THR A 38 -17.82 3.15 -23.46
CA THR A 38 -16.75 2.16 -23.62
C THR A 38 -15.55 2.35 -22.70
N SER A 39 -15.53 3.38 -21.86
CA SER A 39 -14.37 3.69 -21.01
C SER A 39 -14.74 4.37 -19.70
N ILE A 40 -13.86 4.29 -18.71
CA ILE A 40 -14.02 4.95 -17.41
C ILE A 40 -12.66 5.39 -16.88
N ILE A 41 -12.61 6.57 -16.27
CA ILE A 41 -11.42 7.05 -15.56
C ILE A 41 -11.59 6.80 -14.06
N ILE A 42 -10.72 5.95 -13.50
CA ILE A 42 -10.62 5.69 -12.06
C ILE A 42 -9.46 6.51 -11.50
N ARG A 43 -9.69 7.18 -10.36
CA ARG A 43 -8.67 8.01 -9.71
C ARG A 43 -8.67 7.80 -8.21
N TRP A 44 -7.50 7.92 -7.61
CA TRP A 44 -7.28 8.01 -6.17
C TRP A 44 -6.11 8.96 -5.92
N ARG A 45 -5.83 9.29 -4.66
CA ARG A 45 -4.62 10.01 -4.27
C ARG A 45 -3.94 9.29 -3.12
N THR A 46 -2.62 9.23 -3.21
CA THR A 46 -1.73 8.86 -2.11
C THR A 46 -1.05 10.11 -1.55
N ASP A 47 -0.47 9.98 -0.37
CA ASP A 47 0.38 11.00 0.26
C ASP A 47 1.74 11.17 -0.44
N LEU A 48 2.30 10.08 -0.98
CA LEU A 48 3.54 10.05 -1.75
C LEU A 48 3.31 9.43 -3.14
N ALA A 49 4.12 9.84 -4.13
CA ALA A 49 4.09 9.26 -5.46
C ALA A 49 4.46 7.77 -5.42
N THR A 50 3.67 6.95 -6.10
CA THR A 50 3.85 5.49 -6.16
C THR A 50 3.23 4.94 -7.44
N ASP A 51 3.60 3.72 -7.81
CA ASP A 51 3.05 3.03 -8.96
C ASP A 51 1.55 2.78 -8.78
N SER A 52 0.83 2.79 -9.90
CA SER A 52 -0.62 2.60 -9.93
C SER A 52 -0.94 1.32 -10.69
N LYS A 53 -1.92 0.54 -10.23
CA LYS A 53 -2.42 -0.63 -10.95
C LYS A 53 -3.87 -0.90 -10.61
N VAL A 54 -4.68 -1.21 -11.63
CA VAL A 54 -6.08 -1.61 -11.48
C VAL A 54 -6.29 -3.00 -12.06
N TRP A 55 -6.95 -3.88 -11.31
CA TRP A 55 -7.48 -5.16 -11.80
C TRP A 55 -8.97 -5.02 -12.05
N PHE A 56 -9.44 -5.49 -13.20
CA PHE A 56 -10.86 -5.38 -13.58
C PHE A 56 -11.32 -6.56 -14.43
N GLY A 57 -12.64 -6.71 -14.57
CA GLY A 57 -13.25 -7.81 -15.30
C GLY A 57 -14.77 -7.71 -15.34
N ALA A 58 -15.41 -8.58 -16.12
CA ALA A 58 -16.87 -8.57 -16.32
C ALA A 58 -17.65 -9.23 -15.16
N SER A 59 -16.97 -9.92 -14.23
CA SER A 59 -17.58 -10.54 -13.07
C SER A 59 -16.68 -10.43 -11.83
N ILE A 60 -17.29 -10.44 -10.65
CA ILE A 60 -16.61 -10.23 -9.36
C ILE A 60 -15.55 -11.32 -9.08
N GLY A 61 -15.74 -12.53 -9.61
CA GLY A 61 -14.79 -13.64 -9.47
C GLY A 61 -13.70 -13.72 -10.55
N ALA A 62 -13.69 -12.81 -11.54
CA ALA A 62 -12.78 -12.89 -12.68
C ALA A 62 -12.20 -11.52 -13.08
N LEU A 63 -11.40 -10.93 -12.19
CA LEU A 63 -10.69 -9.66 -12.42
C LEU A 63 -9.35 -9.88 -13.16
N ASN A 64 -9.43 -10.47 -14.35
CA ASN A 64 -8.28 -10.99 -15.07
C ASN A 64 -7.57 -9.96 -15.96
N GLN A 65 -8.07 -8.72 -16.05
CA GLN A 65 -7.47 -7.64 -16.83
C GLN A 65 -6.76 -6.66 -15.91
N THR A 66 -5.64 -6.09 -16.36
CA THR A 66 -4.91 -5.06 -15.60
C THR A 66 -4.46 -3.88 -16.44
N VAL A 67 -4.43 -2.70 -15.84
CA VAL A 67 -3.80 -1.50 -16.39
C VAL A 67 -2.89 -0.86 -15.33
N THR A 68 -1.74 -0.33 -15.76
CA THR A 68 -0.74 0.37 -14.94
C THR A 68 -0.62 1.81 -15.42
#